data_AF-A0A5Q0GUI3-F1
#
_entry.id   AF-A0A5Q0GUI3-F1
#
_cell.length_a   1.000
_cell.length_b   1.000
_cell.length_c   1.000
_cell.angle_alpha   90.00
_cell.angle_beta   90.00
_cell.angle_gamma   90.00
#
_symmetry.space_group_name_H-M   'P 1'
#
loop_
_entity.id
_entity.type
_entity.pdbx_description
1 polymer ?
#
loop_
_entity_poly.entity_id
_entity_poly.type
_entity_poly.pdbx_seq_one_letter_code
_entity_poly.pdbx_strand_id
1 'polypeptide(L)' 'MTRAHLTYREPHGWTSPVECLPSREAAEFLRDATNALTPAAAERRTWSITTCDDENCGARR' A
#
# COMPACT_ATOMS: atom_id res chain seq x y z
N MET A 1 1.18 12.59 13.64
CA MET A 1 1.04 11.28 12.97
C MET A 1 1.15 11.51 11.49
N THR A 2 2.11 10.87 10.83
CA THR A 2 2.35 11.04 9.39
C THR A 2 1.59 9.95 8.65
N ARG A 3 0.75 10.33 7.69
CA ARG A 3 0.02 9.39 6.83
C ARG A 3 0.99 8.63 5.94
N ALA A 4 0.53 7.54 5.34
CA ALA A 4 1.35 6.72 4.44
C ALA A 4 0.59 6.33 3.17
N HIS A 5 1.31 6.27 2.06
CA HIS A 5 0.83 5.67 0.83
C HIS A 5 1.30 4.23 0.73
N LEU A 6 0.40 3.32 0.39
CA LEU A 6 0.70 1.92 0.13
C LEU A 6 0.43 1.62 -1.35
N THR A 7 1.40 1.01 -2.01
CA THR A 7 1.27 0.45 -3.36
C THR A 7 1.96 -0.90 -3.42
N TYR A 8 1.54 -1.74 -4.37
CA TYR A 8 2.32 -2.91 -4.77
C TYR A 8 2.34 -3.07 -6.28
N ARG A 9 3.42 -3.68 -6.78
CA ARG A 9 3.57 -4.07 -8.17
C ARG A 9 3.53 -5.58 -8.29
N GLU A 10 2.73 -6.07 -9.24
CA GLU A 10 2.70 -7.47 -9.62
C GLU A 10 3.77 -7.79 -10.67
N PRO A 11 4.25 -9.05 -10.76
CA PRO A 11 5.32 -9.45 -11.67
C PRO A 11 5.02 -9.19 -13.15
N HIS A 12 3.74 -9.24 -13.52
CA HIS A 12 3.27 -9.00 -14.88
C HIS A 12 3.21 -7.51 -15.25
N GLY A 13 3.62 -6.63 -14.33
CA GLY A 13 3.82 -5.21 -14.60
C GLY A 13 2.67 -4.31 -14.16
N TRP A 14 1.54 -4.87 -13.72
CA TRP A 14 0.47 -4.08 -13.12
C TRP A 14 0.86 -3.54 -11.74
N THR A 15 0.46 -2.30 -11.45
CA THR A 15 0.66 -1.64 -10.16
C THR A 15 -0.70 -1.34 -9.55
N SER A 16 -0.84 -1.59 -8.25
CA SER A 16 -2.06 -1.26 -7.52
C SER A 16 -2.29 0.25 -7.51
N PRO A 17 -3.56 0.69 -7.37
CA PRO A 17 -3.85 2.05 -6.96
C PRO A 17 -3.09 2.42 -5.69
N VAL A 18 -2.80 3.72 -5.55
CA VAL A 18 -2.20 4.26 -4.33
C VAL A 18 -3.26 4.29 -3.24
N GLU A 19 -3.05 3.52 -2.19
CA GLU A 19 -3.91 3.51 -1.01
C GLU A 19 -3.35 4.49 0.02
N CYS A 20 -4.14 5.49 0.39
CA CYS A 20 -3.82 6.42 1.47
C CYS A 20 -4.28 5.85 2.81
N LEU A 21 -3.35 5.76 3.76
CA LEU A 21 -3.60 5.17 5.07
C LEU A 21 -3.21 6.15 6.20
N PRO A 22 -3.94 6.09 7.34
CA PRO A 22 -3.84 7.09 8.41
C PRO A 22 -2.46 7.09 9.09
N SER A 23 -1.74 5.98 9.03
CA SER A 23 -0.38 5.87 9.54
C SER A 23 0.41 4.83 8.76
N ARG A 24 1.72 4.81 8.99
CA ARG A 24 2.60 3.74 8.49
C ARG A 24 2.20 2.37 9.04
N GLU A 25 1.80 2.27 10.32
CA GLU A 25 1.38 0.98 10.87
C GLU A 25 0.13 0.44 10.16
N ALA A 26 -0.81 1.31 9.77
CA ALA A 26 -1.98 0.90 9.00
C ALA A 26 -1.60 0.39 7.60
N ALA A 27 -0.59 0.98 6.96
CA ALA A 27 -0.02 0.50 5.69
C ALA A 27 0.64 -0.87 5.81
N GLU A 28 1.41 -1.08 6.88
CA GLU A 28 2.04 -2.36 7.15
C GLU A 28 1.00 -3.44 7.48
N PHE A 29 -0.04 -3.09 8.26
CA PHE A 29 -1.15 -4.00 8.55
C PHE A 29 -1.91 -4.42 7.29
N LEU A 30 -2.25 -3.48 6.41
CA LEU A 30 -2.96 -3.80 5.17
C LEU A 30 -2.12 -4.65 4.21
N ARG A 31 -0.81 -4.37 4.11
CA ARG A 31 0.16 -5.21 3.39
C ARG A 31 0.11 -6.64 3.91
N ASP A 32 0.23 -6.83 5.22
CA ASP A 32 0.33 -8.15 5.84
C ASP A 32 -1.00 -8.92 5.72
N ALA A 33 -2.14 -8.24 5.90
CA ALA A 33 -3.46 -8.82 5.66
C ALA A 33 -3.63 -9.26 4.20
N THR A 34 -3.20 -8.44 3.24
CA THR A 34 -3.25 -8.78 1.80
C THR A 34 -2.35 -9.98 1.48
N ASN A 35 -1.17 -10.03 2.09
CA ASN A 35 -0.23 -11.14 1.93
C ASN A 35 -0.80 -12.44 2.51
N ALA A 36 -1.47 -12.38 3.66
CA ALA A 36 -2.12 -13.54 4.27
C ALA A 36 -3.26 -14.10 3.42
N LEU A 37 -4.02 -13.24 2.72
CA LEU A 37 -5.08 -13.66 1.80
C LEU A 37 -4.53 -14.28 0.50
N THR A 38 -3.33 -13.90 0.08
CA THR A 38 -2.75 -14.29 -1.21
C THR A 38 -1.25 -14.62 -1.12
N PRO A 39 -0.85 -15.65 -0.36
CA PRO A 39 0.55 -15.91 -0.03
C PRO A 39 1.42 -16.19 -1.27
N ALA A 40 0.91 -16.93 -2.25
CA ALA A 40 1.63 -17.18 -3.51
C ALA A 40 1.87 -15.90 -4.35
N ALA A 41 0.98 -14.90 -4.22
CA ALA A 41 1.16 -13.61 -4.88
C ALA A 41 2.06 -12.68 -4.05
N ALA A 42 1.97 -12.76 -2.72
CA ALA A 42 2.77 -11.99 -1.78
C ALA A 42 4.28 -12.12 -2.04
N GLU A 43 4.75 -13.35 -2.26
CA GLU A 43 6.17 -13.65 -2.54
C GLU A 43 6.71 -12.94 -3.78
N ARG A 44 5.82 -12.59 -4.73
CA ARG A 44 6.19 -12.03 -6.03
C ARG A 44 5.86 -10.54 -6.14
N ARG A 45 5.12 -9.99 -5.17
CA ARG A 45 4.74 -8.57 -5.17
C ARG A 45 5.86 -7.73 -4.59
N THR A 46 6.14 -6.60 -5.25
CA THR A 46 7.02 -5.58 -4.69
C THR A 46 6.17 -4.51 -4.05
N TRP A 47 6.25 -4.39 -2.73
CA TRP A 47 5.51 -3.39 -1.95
C TRP A 47 6.28 -2.07 -1.83
N SER A 48 5.57 -0.97 -1.73
CA SER A 48 6.12 0.36 -1.47
C SER A 48 5.24 1.11 -0.47
N ILE A 49 5.85 1.52 0.63
CA ILE A 49 5.22 2.34 1.68
C ILE A 49 6.01 3.65 1.77
N THR A 50 5.40 4.76 1.37
CA THR A 50 6.03 6.08 1.40
C THR A 50 5.27 7.02 2.34
N THR A 51 5.96 8.01 2.87
CA THR A 51 5.31 9.09 3.63
C THR A 51 4.32 9.82 2.74
N CYS A 52 3.19 10.20 3.32
CA CYS A 52 2.26 11.12 2.68
C CYS A 52 2.26 12.43 3.46
N ASP A 53 2.72 13.48 2.78
CA ASP A 53 2.85 14.83 3.32
C ASP A 53 1.58 15.68 3.08
N ASP A 54 0.55 15.10 2.47
CA ASP A 54 -0.61 15.82 1.94
C ASP A 54 -1.84 15.77 2.88
N GLU A 55 -2.51 16.90 3.06
CA GLU A 55 -3.85 16.95 3.68
C GLU A 55 -4.88 16.19 2.82
N ASN A 56 -4.67 16.11 1.50
CA ASN A 56 -5.54 15.44 0.52
C ASN A 56 -5.14 14.00 0.20
N CYS A 57 -4.53 13.30 1.16
CA CYS A 57 -4.32 11.86 1.08
C CYS A 57 -5.68 11.15 0.87
N GLY A 58 -6.03 10.86 -0.39
CA GLY A 58 -7.27 10.20 -0.79
C GLY A 58 -8.46 11.07 -1.24
N ALA A 59 -8.31 12.39 -1.42
CA ALA A 59 -9.36 13.16 -2.10
C ALA A 59 -9.33 12.84 -3.61
N ARG A 60 -10.01 11.76 -4.01
CA ARG A 60 -10.49 11.63 -5.40
C ARG A 60 -11.37 12.86 -5.65
N ARG A 61 -10.84 13.83 -6.38
CA ARG A 61 -11.64 14.93 -6.94
C ARG A 61 -12.33 14.45 -8.21
#